data_AF-A0A955CCI7-F1
#
_entry.id   AF-A0A955CCI7-F1
#
_cell.length_a   1.000
_cell.length_b   1.000
_cell.length_c   1.000
_cell.angle_alpha   90.00
_cell.angle_beta   90.00
_cell.angle_gamma   90.00
#
_symmetry.space_group_name_H-M   'P 1'
#
loop_
_entity.id
_entity.type
_entity.pdbx_description
1 polymer ?
#
loop_
_entity_poly.entity_id
_entity_poly.type
_entity_poly.pdbx_seq_one_letter_code
_entity_poly.pdbx_strand_id
1 'polypeptide(L)'
;IAASKLKPKQLRLLKQLVRELARNLAPAVAAQQLAEIEAAGWDKVHFAWAGGEHVGDPHYFRITSPAALIEYDNTQNEANHVHLVWHSSTNDFANRWLKLHLESSDHAH
;
A
#
# COMPACT_ATOMS: atom_id res chain seq x y z
N ILE A 1 -9.02 10.89 -1.41
CA ILE A 1 -9.39 11.42 -0.07
C ILE A 1 -8.19 11.28 0.85
N ALA A 2 -7.68 12.37 1.44
CA ALA A 2 -6.63 12.29 2.45
C ALA A 2 -7.19 11.70 3.75
N ALA A 3 -6.44 10.83 4.42
CA ALA A 3 -6.85 10.16 5.66
C ALA A 3 -7.08 11.16 6.81
N SER A 4 -6.38 12.30 6.80
CA SER A 4 -6.62 13.43 7.71
C SER A 4 -8.02 14.04 7.59
N LYS A 5 -8.72 13.83 6.46
CA LYS A 5 -10.10 14.30 6.22
C LYS A 5 -11.16 13.25 6.58
N LEU A 6 -10.76 12.05 7.00
CA LEU A 6 -11.68 10.97 7.36
C LEU A 6 -12.21 11.11 8.79
N LYS A 7 -13.47 10.74 9.00
CA LYS A 7 -14.02 10.61 10.35
C LYS A 7 -13.29 9.49 11.11
N PRO A 8 -13.24 9.51 12.46
CA PRO A 8 -12.53 8.49 13.23
C PRO A 8 -12.91 7.04 12.87
N LYS A 9 -14.20 6.78 12.56
CA LYS A 9 -14.65 5.45 12.12
C LYS A 9 -14.07 5.06 10.75
N GLN A 10 -14.04 5.98 9.79
CA GLN A 10 -13.49 5.74 8.45
C GLN A 10 -11.97 5.55 8.51
N LEU A 11 -11.26 6.33 9.33
CA LEU A 11 -9.82 6.14 9.53
C LEU A 11 -9.52 4.77 10.12
N ARG A 12 -10.29 4.31 11.12
CA ARG A 12 -10.13 2.95 11.66
C ARG A 12 -10.35 1.87 10.59
N LEU A 13 -11.38 2.02 9.74
CA LEU A 13 -11.64 1.09 8.64
C LEU A 13 -10.50 1.08 7.62
N LEU A 14 -9.97 2.25 7.24
CA LEU A 14 -8.82 2.33 6.35
C LEU A 14 -7.59 1.62 6.95
N LYS A 15 -7.28 1.85 8.23
CA LYS A 15 -6.19 1.15 8.92
C LYS A 15 -6.41 -0.36 8.97
N GLN A 16 -7.64 -0.79 9.19
CA GLN A 16 -8.00 -2.21 9.18
C GLN A 16 -7.81 -2.81 7.79
N LEU A 17 -8.30 -2.15 6.74
CA LEU A 17 -8.14 -2.58 5.35
C LEU A 17 -6.67 -2.79 5.00
N VAL A 18 -5.80 -1.81 5.29
CA VAL A 18 -4.34 -1.94 5.03
C VAL A 18 -3.76 -3.15 5.76
N ARG A 19 -4.15 -3.39 7.02
CA ARG A 19 -3.68 -4.56 7.78
C ARG A 19 -4.18 -5.87 7.21
N GLU A 20 -5.42 -5.95 6.75
CA GLU A 20 -5.94 -7.16 6.11
C GLU A 20 -5.22 -7.44 4.79
N LEU A 21 -4.97 -6.43 3.96
CA LEU A 21 -4.21 -6.59 2.72
C LEU A 21 -2.76 -7.03 2.98
N ALA A 22 -2.13 -6.50 4.03
CA ALA A 22 -0.78 -6.87 4.43
C ALA A 22 -0.64 -8.35 4.85
N ARG A 23 -1.73 -9.02 5.26
CA ARG A 23 -1.70 -10.45 5.59
C ARG A 23 -1.43 -11.36 4.39
N ASN A 24 -1.57 -10.85 3.17
CA ASN A 24 -1.18 -11.56 1.95
C ASN A 24 0.34 -11.56 1.73
N LEU A 25 1.09 -10.75 2.47
CA LEU A 25 2.56 -10.70 2.41
C LEU A 25 3.16 -11.71 3.41
N ALA A 26 4.42 -12.09 3.17
CA ALA A 26 5.18 -12.85 4.17
C ALA A 26 5.22 -12.08 5.51
N PRO A 27 5.08 -12.74 6.67
CA PRO A 27 4.88 -12.05 7.96
C PRO A 27 5.94 -10.99 8.29
N ALA A 28 7.22 -11.27 7.99
CA ALA A 28 8.30 -10.31 8.21
C ALA A 28 8.17 -9.07 7.31
N VAL A 29 7.79 -9.26 6.04
CA VAL A 29 7.55 -8.17 5.09
C VAL A 29 6.33 -7.35 5.50
N ALA A 30 5.25 -8.01 5.91
CA ALA A 30 4.05 -7.35 6.40
C ALA A 30 4.35 -6.45 7.61
N ALA A 31 5.07 -6.98 8.61
CA ALA A 31 5.46 -6.23 9.79
C ALA A 31 6.31 -5.00 9.43
N GLN A 32 7.29 -5.16 8.54
CA GLN A 32 8.12 -4.07 8.06
C GLN A 32 7.30 -3.00 7.33
N GLN A 33 6.50 -3.39 6.34
CA GLN A 33 5.70 -2.46 5.53
C GLN A 33 4.69 -1.67 6.38
N LEU A 34 4.03 -2.33 7.34
CA LEU A 34 3.11 -1.66 8.25
C LEU A 34 3.83 -0.67 9.18
N ALA A 35 5.03 -1.01 9.66
CA ALA A 35 5.85 -0.10 10.44
C ALA A 35 6.31 1.12 9.61
N GLU A 36 6.68 0.93 8.34
CA GLU A 36 7.05 2.02 7.43
C GLU A 36 5.87 2.96 7.15
N ILE A 37 4.66 2.42 6.96
CA ILE A 37 3.44 3.25 6.80
C ILE A 37 3.13 4.03 8.08
N GLU A 38 3.24 3.42 9.25
CA GLU A 38 3.00 4.10 10.54
C GLU A 38 4.01 5.22 10.75
N ALA A 39 5.31 4.94 10.51
CA ALA A 39 6.39 5.92 10.64
C ALA A 39 6.26 7.07 9.63
N ALA A 40 5.75 6.82 8.43
CA ALA A 40 5.50 7.85 7.42
C ALA A 40 4.36 8.81 7.80
N GLY A 41 3.47 8.39 8.71
CA GLY A 41 2.35 9.18 9.21
C GLY A 41 1.05 8.92 8.44
N TRP A 42 0.01 8.54 9.17
CA TRP A 42 -1.31 8.27 8.59
C TRP A 42 -1.99 9.50 7.99
N ASP A 43 -1.62 10.70 8.40
CA ASP A 43 -2.11 11.97 7.86
C ASP A 43 -1.75 12.15 6.36
N LYS A 44 -0.68 11.50 5.90
CA LYS A 44 -0.21 11.51 4.51
C LYS A 44 -0.75 10.37 3.67
N VAL A 45 -1.55 9.48 4.26
CA VAL A 45 -2.19 8.39 3.54
C VAL A 45 -3.40 8.92 2.76
N HIS A 46 -3.57 8.46 1.53
CA HIS A 46 -4.69 8.81 0.67
C HIS A 46 -5.41 7.55 0.21
N PHE A 47 -6.74 7.60 0.21
CA PHE A 47 -7.61 6.56 -0.31
C PHE A 47 -8.37 7.07 -1.55
N ALA A 48 -8.50 6.24 -2.57
CA ALA A 48 -9.32 6.48 -3.76
C ALA A 48 -10.18 5.24 -4.06
N TRP A 49 -11.38 5.48 -4.55
CA TRP A 49 -12.33 4.46 -5.01
C TRP A 49 -12.84 4.84 -6.40
N ALA A 50 -13.05 3.86 -7.26
CA ALA A 50 -13.71 4.01 -8.54
C ALA A 50 -14.53 2.74 -8.84
N GLY A 51 -15.72 2.91 -9.42
CA GLY A 51 -16.63 1.80 -9.73
C GLY A 51 -17.84 1.76 -8.82
N GLY A 52 -18.58 0.65 -8.88
CA GLY A 52 -19.84 0.51 -8.13
C GLY A 52 -19.61 0.36 -6.63
N GLU A 53 -20.69 0.45 -5.85
CA GLU A 53 -20.64 0.43 -4.38
C GLU A 53 -21.33 -0.83 -3.80
N HIS A 54 -21.91 -1.67 -4.66
CA HIS A 54 -22.59 -2.88 -4.27
C HIS A 54 -21.70 -4.12 -4.48
N VAL A 55 -22.02 -5.19 -3.76
CA VAL A 55 -21.34 -6.47 -3.91
C VAL A 55 -21.55 -6.99 -5.34
N GLY A 56 -20.45 -7.35 -6.00
CA GLY A 56 -20.45 -7.83 -7.39
C GLY A 56 -20.26 -6.73 -8.43
N ASP A 57 -20.31 -5.45 -8.05
CA ASP A 57 -20.02 -4.37 -8.99
C ASP A 57 -18.51 -4.36 -9.32
N PRO A 58 -18.13 -4.09 -10.59
CA PRO A 58 -16.76 -3.77 -10.96
C PRO A 58 -16.24 -2.58 -10.14
N HIS A 59 -15.10 -2.75 -9.48
CA HIS A 59 -14.53 -1.70 -8.66
C HIS A 59 -13.01 -1.77 -8.56
N TYR A 60 -12.43 -0.61 -8.30
CA TYR A 60 -11.02 -0.39 -8.07
C TYR A 60 -10.86 0.50 -6.84
N PHE A 61 -9.83 0.22 -6.04
CA PHE A 61 -9.39 1.17 -5.03
C PHE A 61 -7.89 1.22 -4.93
N ARG A 62 -7.41 2.36 -4.42
CA ARG A 62 -6.00 2.60 -4.20
C ARG A 62 -5.77 3.25 -2.85
N ILE A 63 -4.71 2.82 -2.18
CA ILE A 63 -4.18 3.42 -0.96
C ILE A 63 -2.75 3.85 -1.25
N THR A 64 -2.45 5.14 -1.08
CA THR A 64 -1.10 5.67 -1.24
C THR A 64 -0.59 6.32 0.01
N SER A 65 0.66 6.04 0.35
CA SER A 65 1.43 6.66 1.43
C SER A 65 2.83 7.01 0.90
N PRO A 66 3.63 7.79 1.64
CA PRO A 66 5.04 7.97 1.29
C PRO A 66 5.85 6.67 1.28
N ALA A 67 5.39 5.61 1.97
CA ALA A 67 6.10 4.34 2.11
C ALA A 67 5.66 3.27 1.10
N ALA A 68 4.40 3.32 0.65
CA ALA A 68 3.79 2.27 -0.14
C ALA A 68 2.62 2.75 -1.01
N LEU A 69 2.44 2.05 -2.13
CA LEU A 69 1.27 2.05 -2.99
C LEU A 69 0.59 0.67 -2.88
N ILE A 70 -0.72 0.66 -2.62
CA ILE A 70 -1.55 -0.54 -2.61
C ILE A 70 -2.68 -0.31 -3.60
N GLU A 71 -2.82 -1.21 -4.57
CA GLU A 71 -3.86 -1.14 -5.60
C GLU A 71 -4.65 -2.43 -5.64
N TYR A 72 -5.96 -2.30 -5.71
CA TYR A 72 -6.90 -3.39 -5.86
C TYR A 72 -7.76 -3.10 -7.08
N ASP A 73 -7.85 -4.06 -7.99
CA ASP A 73 -8.68 -4.00 -9.19
C ASP A 73 -9.50 -5.28 -9.30
N ASN A 74 -10.82 -5.14 -9.35
CA ASN A 74 -11.74 -6.21 -9.66
C ASN A 74 -12.74 -5.74 -10.71
N THR A 75 -12.24 -5.38 -11.88
CA THR A 75 -13.07 -4.92 -13.02
C THR A 75 -13.19 -5.95 -14.14
N GLN A 76 -12.36 -7.00 -14.13
CA GLN A 76 -12.30 -8.02 -15.17
C GLN A 76 -13.28 -9.17 -14.92
N ASN A 77 -13.63 -9.89 -15.99
CA ASN A 77 -14.48 -11.09 -15.95
C ASN A 77 -15.74 -10.91 -15.10
N GLU A 78 -16.49 -9.83 -15.34
CA GLU A 78 -17.72 -9.52 -14.58
C GLU A 78 -17.45 -9.33 -13.07
N ALA A 79 -16.34 -8.66 -12.74
CA ALA A 79 -15.88 -8.46 -11.36
C ALA A 79 -15.63 -9.77 -10.58
N ASN A 80 -15.09 -10.77 -11.28
CA ASN A 80 -14.78 -12.10 -10.73
C ASN A 80 -13.30 -12.48 -10.90
N HIS A 81 -12.43 -11.51 -11.17
CA HIS A 81 -10.99 -11.73 -11.24
C HIS A 81 -10.26 -10.56 -10.60
N VAL A 82 -9.84 -10.77 -9.35
CA VAL A 82 -9.20 -9.73 -8.56
C VAL A 82 -7.68 -9.70 -8.79
N HIS A 83 -7.16 -8.49 -8.93
CA HIS A 83 -5.74 -8.18 -8.81
C HIS A 83 -5.50 -7.34 -7.56
N LEU A 84 -4.47 -7.69 -6.81
CA LEU A 84 -3.97 -6.91 -5.67
C LEU A 84 -2.47 -6.72 -5.84
N VAL A 85 -2.03 -5.47 -5.87
CA VAL A 85 -0.63 -5.10 -5.93
C VAL A 85 -0.25 -4.34 -4.67
N TRP A 86 0.87 -4.74 -4.07
CA TRP A 86 1.53 -3.98 -3.01
C TRP A 86 2.92 -3.60 -3.48
N HIS A 87 3.23 -2.31 -3.46
CA HIS A 87 4.49 -1.78 -3.94
C HIS A 87 5.13 -0.87 -2.88
N SER A 88 6.39 -1.12 -2.57
CA SER A 88 7.17 -0.31 -1.62
C SER A 88 7.82 0.86 -2.34
N SER A 89 7.43 2.09 -1.99
CA SER A 89 7.99 3.31 -2.59
C SER A 89 9.39 3.65 -2.09
N THR A 90 9.78 3.10 -0.93
CA THR A 90 11.07 3.32 -0.25
C THR A 90 12.15 2.33 -0.67
N ASN A 91 11.76 1.21 -1.26
CA ASN A 91 12.66 0.16 -1.73
C ASN A 91 12.27 -0.32 -3.13
N ASP A 92 11.91 0.63 -3.98
CA ASP A 92 11.57 0.38 -5.37
C ASP A 92 12.74 -0.30 -6.08
N PHE A 93 12.49 -1.45 -6.72
CA PHE A 93 13.50 -2.31 -7.35
C PHE A 93 14.78 -2.53 -6.54
N ALA A 94 14.66 -2.71 -5.22
CA ALA A 94 15.81 -2.90 -4.31
C ALA A 94 16.82 -1.73 -4.30
N ASN A 95 16.42 -0.53 -4.72
CA ASN A 95 17.29 0.66 -4.75
C ASN A 95 17.94 0.96 -3.39
N ARG A 96 17.24 0.66 -2.28
CA ARG A 96 17.83 0.80 -0.94
C ARG A 96 18.98 -0.17 -0.72
N TRP A 97 18.84 -1.41 -1.15
CA TRP A 97 19.90 -2.42 -1.05
C TRP A 97 21.07 -2.09 -1.96
N LEU A 98 20.80 -1.60 -3.17
CA LEU A 98 21.84 -1.11 -4.08
C LEU A 98 22.62 0.04 -3.45
N LYS A 99 21.93 1.03 -2.86
CA LYS A 99 22.56 2.14 -2.15
C LYS A 99 23.43 1.65 -0.99
N LEU A 100 22.91 0.77 -0.13
CA LEU A 100 23.68 0.20 0.98
C LEU A 100 24.93 -0.54 0.49
N HIS A 101 24.82 -1.30 -0.61
CA HIS A 101 25.95 -1.96 -1.22
C HIS A 101 27.01 -0.96 -1.66
N LEU A 102 26.63 0.08 -2.42
CA LEU A 102 27.54 1.13 -2.90
C LEU A 102 28.22 1.91 -1.77
N GLU A 103 27.52 2.14 -0.65
CA GLU A 103 28.08 2.81 0.53
C GLU A 103 29.01 1.90 1.34
N SER A 104 28.79 0.58 1.31
CA SER A 104 29.59 -0.42 2.03
C SER A 104 30.79 -0.93 1.26
N SER A 105 30.77 -0.79 -0.06
CA SER A 105 31.85 -1.19 -0.97
C SER A 105 32.74 0.03 -1.20
N ASP A 106 34.06 -0.12 -1.07
CA ASP A 106 35.06 0.88 -1.49
C ASP A 106 35.09 1.02 -3.04
N HIS A 107 33.98 1.45 -3.63
CA HIS A 107 33.94 1.90 -5.03
C HIS A 107 34.31 3.38 -5.10
N ALA A 108 35.46 3.72 -4.52
CA ALA A 108 36.15 4.97 -4.82
C ALA A 108 36.77 4.81 -6.22
N HIS A 109 36.17 5.47 -7.21
CA HIS A 109 36.83 5.83 -8.44
C HIS A 109 37.29 7.28 -8.36
#